data_AF-A0A820FLG9-F1
#
_entry.id   AF-A0A820FLG9-F1
#
_cell.length_a   1.000
_cell.length_b   1.000
_cell.length_c   1.000
_cell.angle_alpha   90.00
_cell.angle_beta   90.00
_cell.angle_gamma   90.00
#
_symmetry.space_group_name_H-M   'P 1'
#
loop_
_entity.id
_entity.type
_entity.pdbx_description
1 polymer ?
#
loop_
_entity_poly.entity_id
_entity_poly.type
_entity_poly.pdbx_seq_one_letter_code
_entity_poly.pdbx_strand_id
1 'polypeptide(L)' 'MTSMEQQSISCDRVCSPSSVNVNFLECPICHDLLWKPVACQTCETAFCSACIGQWLANNPEKCPNR' A
#
# COMPACT_ATOMS: atom_id res chain seq x y z
N MET A 1 -18.97 -17.51 41.62
CA MET A 1 -17.86 -16.74 41.02
C MET A 1 -17.16 -17.67 40.04
N THR A 2 -17.60 -17.73 38.78
CA THR A 2 -16.95 -18.57 37.76
C THR A 2 -15.83 -17.75 37.12
N SER A 3 -14.60 -18.19 37.38
CA SER A 3 -13.36 -17.60 36.89
C SER A 3 -13.33 -17.65 35.36
N MET A 4 -13.16 -16.51 34.71
CA MET A 4 -13.04 -16.42 33.25
C MET A 4 -11.61 -16.78 32.87
N GLU A 5 -11.42 -17.98 32.32
CA GLU A 5 -10.11 -18.45 31.85
C GLU A 5 -9.69 -17.64 30.62
N GLN A 6 -8.61 -16.86 30.75
CA GLN A 6 -7.95 -16.18 29.64
C GLN A 6 -7.31 -17.21 28.72
N GLN A 7 -7.99 -17.55 27.63
CA GLN A 7 -7.48 -18.46 26.61
C GLN A 7 -6.40 -17.74 25.79
N SER A 8 -5.13 -18.07 26.05
CA SER A 8 -4.00 -17.64 25.23
C SER A 8 -3.97 -18.44 23.92
N ILE A 9 -3.71 -17.76 22.80
CA ILE A 9 -3.51 -18.42 21.50
C ILE A 9 -2.11 -19.06 21.51
N SER A 10 -2.03 -20.37 21.26
CA SER A 10 -0.74 -21.08 21.18
C SER A 10 0.16 -20.46 20.11
N CYS A 11 1.44 -20.31 20.40
CA CYS A 11 2.43 -19.78 19.44
C CYS A 11 2.54 -20.64 18.16
N ASP A 12 2.23 -21.94 18.23
CA ASP A 12 2.17 -22.82 17.05
C ASP A 12 1.06 -22.45 16.05
N ARG A 13 0.09 -21.62 16.47
CA ARG A 13 -0.94 -21.04 15.59
C ARG A 13 -0.55 -19.67 15.05
N VAL A 14 0.51 -19.07 15.58
CA VAL A 14 1.12 -17.86 15.02
C VAL A 14 2.12 -18.34 13.98
N CYS A 15 1.68 -18.47 12.73
CA CYS A 15 2.62 -18.56 11.61
C CYS A 15 3.51 -17.31 11.67
N SER A 16 4.72 -17.45 12.20
CA SER A 16 5.76 -16.45 12.04
C SER A 16 5.87 -16.13 10.56
N PRO A 17 5.61 -14.90 10.10
CA PRO A 17 5.72 -14.55 8.70
C PRO A 17 7.20 -14.35 8.36
N SER A 18 8.03 -15.39 8.50
CA SER A 18 9.44 -15.33 8.12
C SER A 18 9.64 -15.22 6.60
N SER A 19 8.55 -15.26 5.81
CA SER A 19 8.65 -15.23 4.34
C SER A 19 7.36 -14.82 3.62
N VAL A 20 6.45 -14.05 4.25
CA VAL A 20 5.38 -13.43 3.45
C VAL A 20 6.02 -12.27 2.68
N ASN A 21 6.48 -12.56 1.46
CA ASN A 21 6.85 -11.53 0.50
C ASN A 21 5.55 -10.86 0.03
N VAL A 22 5.03 -9.96 0.87
CA VAL A 22 3.95 -9.07 0.46
C VAL A 22 4.59 -8.13 -0.54
N ASN A 23 4.28 -8.29 -1.83
CA ASN A 23 4.66 -7.35 -2.87
C ASN A 23 3.94 -6.03 -2.61
N PHE A 24 4.55 -5.20 -1.77
CA PHE A 24 4.10 -3.86 -1.51
C PHE A 24 4.29 -3.02 -2.77
N LEU A 25 3.24 -2.33 -3.20
CA LEU A 25 3.32 -1.41 -4.32
C LEU A 25 3.66 -0.01 -3.80
N GLU A 26 4.79 0.53 -4.25
CA GLU A 26 5.27 1.86 -3.91
C GLU A 26 4.81 2.90 -4.95
N CYS A 27 4.59 4.13 -4.50
CA CYS A 27 4.25 5.25 -5.36
C CYS A 27 5.54 5.89 -5.93
N PRO A 28 5.69 6.04 -7.25
CA PRO A 28 6.89 6.66 -7.85
C PRO A 28 7.08 8.14 -7.53
N ILE A 29 6.06 8.83 -7.02
CA ILE A 29 6.12 10.27 -6.71
C ILE A 29 6.61 10.49 -5.28
N CYS A 30 6.05 9.78 -4.30
CA CYS A 30 6.40 9.95 -2.88
C CYS A 30 7.32 8.87 -2.33
N HIS A 31 7.55 7.78 -3.06
CA HIS A 31 8.37 6.63 -2.65
C HIS A 31 7.86 5.91 -1.38
N ASP A 32 6.59 6.10 -1.04
CA ASP A 32 5.88 5.39 0.02
C ASP A 32 4.90 4.37 -0.54
N LEU A 33 4.35 3.52 0.33
CA LEU A 33 3.22 2.64 0.01
C LEU A 33 2.07 3.41 -0.67
N LEU A 34 1.52 2.83 -1.73
CA LEU A 34 0.37 3.40 -2.43
C LEU A 34 -0.82 3.59 -1.48
N TRP A 35 -1.26 4.83 -1.35
CA TRP A 35 -2.48 5.20 -0.65
C TRP A 35 -3.57 5.65 -1.62
N LYS A 36 -4.70 4.94 -1.64
CA LYS A 36 -5.80 5.16 -2.60
C LYS A 36 -5.27 5.24 -4.04
N PRO A 37 -4.78 4.11 -4.58
CA PRO A 37 -4.07 4.09 -5.85
C PRO A 37 -4.96 4.48 -7.02
N VAL A 38 -4.39 5.25 -7.94
CA VAL A 38 -4.97 5.61 -9.23
C VAL A 38 -4.00 5.17 -10.31
N ALA A 39 -4.46 4.35 -11.25
CA ALA A 39 -3.68 3.91 -12.39
C ALA A 39 -3.73 4.95 -13.52
N CYS A 40 -2.58 5.31 -14.07
CA CYS A 40 -2.52 6.13 -15.27
C CYS A 40 -2.85 5.27 -16.49
N GLN A 41 -3.78 5.72 -17.35
CA GLN A 41 -4.15 4.99 -18.56
C GLN A 41 -3.06 4.97 -19.64
N THR A 42 -2.11 5.92 -19.60
CA THR A 42 -1.07 6.05 -20.64
C THR A 42 0.17 5.23 -20.35
N CYS A 43 0.64 5.26 -19.10
CA CYS A 43 1.90 4.65 -18.68
C CYS A 43 1.68 3.48 -17.70
N GLU A 44 0.42 3.09 -17.46
CA GLU A 44 -0.03 1.95 -16.64
C GLU A 44 0.50 1.91 -15.20
N THR A 45 1.20 2.96 -14.76
CA THR A 45 1.73 3.04 -13.42
C THR A 45 0.68 3.55 -12.44
N ALA A 46 0.69 2.99 -11.23
CA ALA A 46 -0.17 3.43 -10.14
C ALA A 46 0.51 4.50 -9.28
N PHE A 47 -0.27 5.47 -8.84
CA PHE A 47 0.16 6.57 -7.97
C PHE A 47 -0.84 6.79 -6.85
N CYS A 48 -0.43 7.39 -5.73
CA CYS A 48 -1.37 7.87 -4.74
C CYS A 48 -2.28 8.93 -5.36
N SER A 49 -3.59 8.86 -5.10
CA SER A 49 -4.56 9.85 -5.59
C SER A 49 -4.15 11.31 -5.32
N ALA A 50 -3.61 11.60 -4.14
CA ALA A 50 -3.11 12.92 -3.79
C ALA A 50 -1.88 13.33 -4.62
N CYS A 51 -0.91 12.42 -4.78
CA CYS A 51 0.33 12.67 -5.51
C CYS A 51 0.06 12.94 -7.00
N ILE A 52 -0.76 12.11 -7.64
CA ILE A 52 -1.10 12.33 -9.05
C ILE A 52 -1.93 13.60 -9.25
N GLY A 53 -2.84 13.91 -8.33
CA GLY A 53 -3.63 15.14 -8.38
C GLY A 53 -2.76 16.39 -8.31
N GLN A 54 -1.77 16.43 -7.41
CA GLN A 54 -0.80 17.53 -7.32
C GLN A 54 0.10 17.62 -8.55
N TRP A 55 0.55 16.49 -9.08
CA TRP A 55 1.38 16.50 -10.30
C TRP A 55 0.63 17.08 -11.49
N LEU A 56 -0.60 16.60 -11.75
CA LEU A 56 -1.42 17.04 -12.87
C LEU A 56 -1.88 18.49 -12.74
N ALA A 57 -2.03 19.01 -11.52
CA ALA A 57 -2.30 20.44 -11.31
C ALA A 57 -1.16 21.34 -11.83
N ASN A 58 0.09 20.87 -11.75
CA ASN A 58 1.27 21.58 -12.25
C ASN A 58 1.64 21.20 -13.69
N ASN A 59 1.27 19.99 -14.13
CA ASN A 59 1.66 19.40 -15.41
C ASN A 59 0.47 18.65 -16.06
N PRO A 60 -0.57 19.34 -16.54
CA PRO A 60 -1.84 18.71 -16.94
C PRO A 60 -1.73 17.71 -18.09
N GLU A 61 -0.69 17.83 -18.94
CA GLU A 61 -0.52 17.01 -20.14
C GLU A 61 0.67 16.03 -20.07
N LYS A 62 1.37 15.93 -18.93
CA LYS A 62 2.55 15.06 -18.80
C LYS A 62 2.31 13.92 -17.81
N CYS A 63 2.51 12.66 -18.26
CA CYS A 63 2.58 11.52 -17.34
C CYS A 63 3.81 11.66 -16.43
N PRO A 64 3.72 11.37 -15.12
CA PRO A 64 4.86 11.45 -14.20
C PRO A 64 6.03 10.50 -14.51
N ASN A 65 5.78 9.42 -15.27
CA ASN A 65 6.75 8.36 -15.60
C ASN A 65 7.19 8.37 -17.08
N ARG A 66 7.05 9.49 -17.81
CA ARG A 66 7.46 9.61 -19.22
C ARG A 66 8.32 10.84 -19.44
#